data_AF-A0AB36V3Y2-F1
#
_entry.id   AF-A0AB36V3Y2-F1
#
_cell.length_a   1.000
_cell.length_b   1.000
_cell.length_c   1.000
_cell.angle_alpha   90.00
_cell.angle_beta   90.00
_cell.angle_gamma   90.00
#
_symmetry.space_group_name_H-M   'P 1'
#
loop_
_entity.id
_entity.type
_entity.pdbx_description
1 polymer ?
#
loop_
_entity_poly.entity_id
_entity_poly.type
_entity_poly.pdbx_seq_one_letter_code
_entity_poly.pdbx_strand_id
1 'polypeptide(L)'
;MGAYDTPTQNCPYCKTEMEADWVDVGVGMVQCGPYHCENCHASEIGPELSDWYYKDREGKTLYLTGKRRYYFWAKKKLEFSGSPVLKLGHPFSEIELKTGYYQGKISPYANTVSGKLVNHVAAKEAYNRGLLDEKVF
;
A
#
# COMPACT_ATOMS: atom_id res chain seq x y z
N MET A 1 7.42 19.98 1.19
CA MET A 1 6.07 19.49 1.49
C MET A 1 5.71 19.99 2.87
N GLY A 2 4.63 20.75 2.99
CA GLY A 2 4.02 21.17 4.25
C GLY A 2 3.09 20.10 4.81
N ALA A 3 2.65 20.27 6.06
CA ALA A 3 1.79 19.31 6.75
C ALA A 3 0.41 19.11 6.09
N TYR A 4 -0.03 20.06 5.25
CA TYR A 4 -1.34 20.05 4.59
C TYR A 4 -1.28 19.75 3.10
N ASP A 5 -0.12 19.34 2.58
CA ASP A 5 0.01 18.98 1.18
C ASP A 5 -0.59 17.57 0.94
N THR A 6 -1.21 17.38 -0.21
CA THR A 6 -1.68 16.08 -0.71
C THR A 6 -0.73 15.63 -1.83
N PRO A 7 0.36 14.92 -1.50
CA PRO A 7 1.34 14.53 -2.52
C PRO A 7 0.74 13.56 -3.55
N THR A 8 1.09 13.78 -4.81
CA THR A 8 0.80 12.87 -5.91
C THR A 8 1.95 11.88 -6.11
N GLN A 9 1.68 10.73 -6.73
CA GLN A 9 2.69 9.74 -7.08
C GLN A 9 2.57 9.30 -8.53
N ASN A 10 3.68 8.91 -9.15
CA ASN A 10 3.65 8.33 -10.50
C ASN A 10 3.38 6.83 -10.44
N CYS A 11 2.47 6.36 -11.30
CA CYS A 11 2.14 4.96 -11.42
C CYS A 11 3.39 4.11 -11.71
N PRO A 12 3.66 3.04 -10.94
CA PRO A 12 4.84 2.21 -11.18
C PRO A 12 4.83 1.56 -12.57
N TYR A 13 3.63 1.31 -13.13
CA TYR A 13 3.43 0.66 -14.42
C TYR A 13 3.45 1.64 -15.59
N CYS A 14 2.48 2.55 -15.67
CA CYS A 14 2.28 3.43 -16.85
C CYS A 14 2.84 4.84 -16.69
N LYS A 15 3.43 5.16 -15.52
CA LYS A 15 4.04 6.47 -15.20
C LYS A 15 3.12 7.68 -15.23
N THR A 16 1.81 7.50 -15.41
CA THR A 16 0.85 8.59 -15.23
C THR A 16 0.80 9.00 -13.77
N GLU A 17 0.43 10.26 -13.52
CA GLU A 17 0.19 10.76 -12.17
C GLU A 17 -1.01 10.03 -11.54
N MET A 18 -0.93 9.81 -10.24
CA MET A 18 -1.91 9.15 -9.40
C MET A 18 -2.16 9.99 -8.17
N GLU A 19 -3.40 9.95 -7.71
CA GLU A 19 -3.84 10.56 -6.46
C GLU A 19 -4.30 9.48 -5.49
N ALA A 20 -4.31 9.84 -4.21
CA ALA A 20 -4.89 9.06 -3.13
C ALA A 20 -5.90 9.94 -2.40
N ASP A 21 -6.76 9.31 -1.61
CA ASP A 21 -7.67 10.05 -0.75
C ASP A 21 -6.89 10.52 0.51
N TRP A 22 -7.08 11.78 0.89
CA TRP A 22 -6.44 12.39 2.05
C TRP A 22 -7.47 12.98 3.02
N VAL A 23 -7.22 12.81 4.31
CA VAL A 23 -8.05 13.37 5.39
C VAL A 23 -7.17 14.18 6.34
N ASP A 24 -7.63 15.37 6.69
CA ASP A 24 -7.01 16.20 7.73
C ASP A 24 -7.30 15.61 9.11
N VAL A 25 -6.25 15.33 9.88
CA VAL A 25 -6.34 14.84 11.27
C VAL A 25 -6.05 15.93 12.30
N GLY A 26 -6.04 17.21 11.91
CA GLY A 26 -5.81 18.37 12.77
C GLY A 26 -4.35 18.71 13.03
N VAL A 27 -3.43 17.83 12.60
CA VAL A 27 -1.98 18.05 12.60
C VAL A 27 -1.35 17.84 11.21
N GLY A 28 -2.19 17.62 10.20
CA GLY A 28 -1.78 17.42 8.80
C GLY A 28 -2.70 16.47 8.03
N MET A 29 -2.47 16.38 6.72
CA MET A 29 -3.16 15.45 5.83
C MET A 29 -2.57 14.05 5.96
N VAL A 30 -3.43 13.05 6.15
CA VAL A 30 -3.08 11.63 6.20
C VAL A 30 -3.82 10.88 5.11
N GLN A 31 -3.11 9.98 4.44
CA GLN A 31 -3.68 9.12 3.40
C GLN A 31 -4.73 8.18 4.03
N CYS A 32 -5.94 8.19 3.47
CA CYS A 32 -7.07 7.37 3.93
C CYS A 32 -7.58 6.38 2.88
N GLY A 33 -7.08 6.46 1.64
CA GLY A 33 -7.35 5.51 0.57
C GLY A 33 -6.07 5.17 -0.21
N PRO A 34 -6.03 4.04 -0.92
CA PRO A 34 -4.86 3.64 -1.69
C PRO A 34 -4.63 4.60 -2.86
N TYR A 35 -3.37 4.81 -3.26
CA TYR A 35 -3.11 5.41 -4.57
C TYR A 35 -3.72 4.56 -5.66
N HIS A 36 -4.37 5.19 -6.63
CA HIS A 36 -4.95 4.51 -7.77
C HIS A 36 -4.62 5.22 -9.07
N CYS A 37 -4.40 4.43 -10.12
CA CYS A 37 -4.15 4.92 -11.45
C CYS A 37 -5.43 4.80 -12.28
N GLU A 38 -5.96 5.92 -12.76
CA GLU A 38 -7.13 5.93 -13.65
C GLU A 38 -6.84 5.34 -15.04
N ASN A 39 -5.57 5.33 -15.48
CA ASN A 39 -5.20 4.86 -16.81
C ASN A 39 -5.02 3.34 -16.90
N CYS A 40 -4.31 2.74 -15.94
CA CYS A 40 -4.03 1.29 -15.94
C CYS A 40 -4.71 0.52 -14.81
N HIS A 41 -5.51 1.19 -14.00
CA HIS A 41 -6.25 0.62 -12.87
C HIS A 41 -5.35 -0.09 -11.85
N ALA A 42 -4.08 0.33 -11.75
CA ALA A 42 -3.20 -0.09 -10.66
C ALA A 42 -3.65 0.56 -9.36
N SER A 43 -3.62 -0.18 -8.26
CA SER A 43 -4.03 0.30 -6.93
C SER A 43 -3.00 -0.12 -5.91
N GLU A 44 -2.64 0.76 -4.98
CA GLU A 44 -1.69 0.46 -3.92
C GLU A 44 -2.18 -0.70 -3.04
N ILE A 45 -1.28 -1.64 -2.76
CA ILE A 45 -1.55 -2.76 -1.87
C ILE A 45 -1.64 -2.22 -0.44
N GLY A 46 -2.73 -2.54 0.24
CA GLY A 46 -2.98 -2.04 1.58
C GLY A 46 -2.31 -2.88 2.68
N PRO A 47 -2.75 -2.71 3.93
CA PRO A 47 -2.19 -3.43 5.08
C PRO A 47 -2.41 -4.94 5.03
N GLU A 48 -3.29 -5.46 4.18
CA GLU A 48 -3.56 -6.89 4.00
C GLU A 48 -2.31 -7.68 3.61
N LEU A 49 -1.34 -7.04 2.93
CA LEU A 49 -0.08 -7.68 2.61
C LEU A 49 0.67 -8.15 3.88
N SER A 50 0.51 -7.43 4.98
CA SER A 50 1.15 -7.76 6.25
C SER A 50 0.61 -9.06 6.88
N ASP A 51 -0.61 -9.45 6.55
CA ASP A 51 -1.23 -10.68 7.04
C ASP A 51 -0.68 -11.92 6.34
N TRP A 52 -0.12 -11.74 5.14
CA TRP A 52 0.54 -12.78 4.38
C TRP A 52 1.98 -13.02 4.80
N TYR A 53 2.56 -12.18 5.67
CA TYR A 53 3.89 -12.44 6.20
C TYR A 53 3.87 -13.46 7.33
N TYR A 54 4.91 -14.29 7.39
CA TYR A 54 5.17 -15.09 8.58
C TYR A 54 5.55 -14.17 9.74
N LYS A 55 4.98 -14.44 10.91
CA LYS A 55 5.25 -13.72 12.15
C LYS A 55 5.85 -14.69 13.17
N ASP A 56 6.82 -14.21 13.94
CA ASP A 56 7.41 -14.92 15.08
C ASP A 56 6.42 -15.08 16.23
N ARG A 57 6.81 -15.83 17.27
CA ARG A 57 6.00 -15.98 18.50
C ARG A 57 5.66 -14.66 19.20
N GLU A 58 6.48 -13.63 19.00
CA GLU A 58 6.27 -12.27 19.51
C GLU A 58 5.41 -11.39 18.58
N GLY A 59 4.93 -11.93 17.45
CA GLY A 59 4.12 -11.21 16.47
C GLY A 59 4.93 -10.35 15.47
N LYS A 60 6.27 -10.39 15.50
CA LYS A 60 7.13 -9.65 14.57
C LYS A 60 7.26 -10.35 13.23
N THR A 61 7.24 -9.59 12.14
CA THR A 61 7.44 -10.11 10.78
C THR A 61 8.82 -10.76 10.63
N LEU A 62 8.85 -11.96 10.06
CA LEU A 62 10.07 -12.67 9.71
C LEU A 62 10.65 -12.13 8.41
N TYR A 63 11.95 -11.86 8.41
CA TYR A 63 12.70 -11.41 7.24
C TYR A 63 13.78 -12.44 6.88
N LEU A 64 14.08 -12.55 5.58
CA LEU A 64 15.22 -13.34 5.12
C LEU A 64 16.52 -12.68 5.61
N THR A 65 17.26 -13.32 6.51
CA THR A 65 18.55 -12.82 6.97
C THR A 65 19.64 -13.11 5.93
N GLY A 66 20.33 -12.04 5.50
CA GLY A 66 21.48 -12.15 4.61
C GLY A 66 22.73 -12.66 5.34
N LYS A 67 23.78 -12.99 4.58
CA LYS A 67 25.09 -13.33 5.18
C LYS A 67 25.75 -12.07 5.77
N ARG A 68 26.32 -12.18 6.97
CA ARG A 68 27.17 -11.13 7.59
C ARG A 68 28.33 -10.77 6.66
N ARG A 69 28.41 -9.50 6.26
CA ARG A 69 29.52 -8.96 5.45
C ARG A 69 30.25 -7.87 6.21
N TYR A 70 31.57 -7.80 6.06
CA TYR A 70 32.36 -6.71 6.62
C TYR A 70 32.21 -5.48 5.73
N TYR A 71 31.78 -4.36 6.33
CA TYR A 71 31.64 -3.09 5.65
C TYR A 71 32.72 -2.14 6.13
N PHE A 72 33.60 -1.75 5.19
CA PHE A 72 34.76 -0.92 5.49
C PHE A 72 34.37 0.43 6.11
N TRP A 73 33.31 1.05 5.58
CA TRP A 73 32.77 2.32 6.10
C TRP A 73 32.31 2.24 7.56
N ALA A 74 31.79 1.08 7.98
CA ALA A 74 31.32 0.85 9.35
C ALA A 74 32.39 0.24 10.26
N LYS A 75 33.56 -0.14 9.70
CA LYS A 75 34.63 -0.92 10.34
C LYS A 75 34.14 -2.18 11.09
N LYS A 76 32.98 -2.74 10.71
CA LYS A 76 32.38 -3.93 11.37
C LYS A 76 31.63 -4.82 10.39
N LYS A 77 31.35 -6.06 10.83
CA LYS A 77 30.45 -6.97 10.10
C LYS A 77 29.00 -6.56 10.38
N LEU A 78 28.24 -6.27 9.32
CA LEU A 78 26.82 -5.98 9.39
C LEU A 78 26.02 -7.07 8.69
N GLU A 79 24.82 -7.28 9.19
CA GLU A 79 23.80 -8.15 8.62
C GLU A 79 22.59 -7.28 8.31
N PHE A 80 22.16 -7.30 7.06
CA PHE A 80 20.97 -6.60 6.64
C PHE A 80 19.85 -7.62 6.47
N SER A 81 18.70 -7.34 7.08
CA SER A 81 17.48 -8.06 6.78
C SER A 81 17.10 -7.83 5.32
N GLY A 82 16.84 -8.91 4.60
CA GLY A 82 16.34 -8.90 3.24
C GLY A 82 14.81 -8.77 3.21
N SER A 83 14.19 -9.34 2.19
CA SER A 83 12.73 -9.31 2.00
C SER A 83 11.97 -10.07 3.11
N PRO A 84 10.75 -9.64 3.44
CA PRO A 84 9.89 -10.37 4.38
C PRO A 84 9.52 -11.75 3.83
N VAL A 85 9.36 -12.74 4.72
CA VAL A 85 8.99 -14.11 4.35
C VAL A 85 7.47 -14.21 4.22
N LEU A 86 6.99 -14.55 3.02
CA LEU A 86 5.57 -14.73 2.73
C LEU A 86 5.09 -16.16 3.00
N LYS A 87 3.84 -16.29 3.44
CA LYS A 87 3.11 -17.56 3.59
C LYS A 87 2.90 -18.21 2.21
N LEU A 88 2.92 -19.54 2.20
CA LEU A 88 2.67 -20.31 0.98
C LEU A 88 1.23 -20.05 0.48
N GLY A 89 1.06 -19.83 -0.84
CA GLY A 89 -0.25 -19.62 -1.45
C GLY A 89 -0.77 -18.18 -1.40
N HIS A 90 0.09 -17.19 -1.17
CA HIS A 90 -0.31 -15.79 -1.25
C HIS A 90 -0.83 -15.41 -2.66
N PRO A 91 -1.80 -14.50 -2.78
CA PRO A 91 -2.44 -14.15 -4.06
C PRO A 91 -1.65 -13.13 -4.91
N PHE A 92 -0.50 -12.65 -4.42
CA PHE A 92 0.31 -11.61 -5.08
C PHE A 92 1.30 -12.18 -6.09
N SER A 93 1.45 -11.49 -7.22
CA SER A 93 2.53 -11.75 -8.18
C SER A 93 3.86 -11.09 -7.77
N GLU A 94 4.97 -11.54 -8.35
CA GLU A 94 6.29 -10.96 -8.08
C GLU A 94 6.39 -9.46 -8.43
N ILE A 95 5.69 -9.04 -9.50
CA ILE A 95 5.69 -7.64 -9.93
C ILE A 95 4.91 -6.78 -8.93
N GLU A 96 3.76 -7.27 -8.45
CA GLU A 96 2.95 -6.60 -7.43
C GLU A 96 3.72 -6.47 -6.10
N LEU A 97 4.42 -7.52 -5.68
CA LEU A 97 5.27 -7.49 -4.47
C LEU A 97 6.45 -6.52 -4.61
N LYS A 98 7.04 -6.43 -5.81
CA LYS A 98 8.17 -5.53 -6.07
C LYS A 98 7.74 -4.07 -6.12
N THR A 99 6.56 -3.79 -6.66
CA THR A 99 6.07 -2.43 -6.84
C THR A 99 5.29 -1.94 -5.63
N GLY A 100 4.62 -2.83 -4.89
CA GLY A 100 3.66 -2.49 -3.84
C GLY A 100 2.26 -2.14 -4.38
N TYR A 101 1.98 -2.43 -5.65
CA TYR A 101 0.71 -2.09 -6.31
C TYR A 101 0.10 -3.33 -6.96
N TYR A 102 -1.22 -3.46 -6.90
CA TYR A 102 -1.98 -4.42 -7.68
C TYR A 102 -1.98 -4.05 -9.16
N GLN A 103 -2.03 -5.07 -10.02
CA GLN A 103 -2.19 -4.90 -11.45
C GLN A 103 -3.61 -5.32 -11.87
N GLY A 104 -4.47 -4.34 -12.16
CA GLY A 104 -5.85 -4.59 -12.62
C GLY A 104 -6.80 -5.11 -11.54
N LYS A 105 -6.40 -5.07 -10.26
CA LYS A 105 -7.29 -5.30 -9.11
C LYS A 105 -7.41 -4.01 -8.31
N ILE A 106 -8.61 -3.78 -7.79
CA ILE A 106 -8.87 -2.69 -6.86
C ILE A 106 -8.54 -3.20 -5.46
N SER A 107 -7.75 -2.43 -4.70
CA SER A 107 -7.45 -2.76 -3.31
C SER A 107 -8.76 -2.88 -2.50
N PRO A 108 -8.87 -3.86 -1.58
CA PRO A 108 -10.07 -4.01 -0.76
C PRO A 108 -10.35 -2.78 0.11
N TYR A 109 -9.32 -1.98 0.40
CA TYR A 109 -9.42 -0.73 1.17
C TYR A 109 -9.80 0.50 0.33
N ALA A 110 -9.92 0.36 -0.99
CA ALA A 110 -10.34 1.46 -1.86
C ALA A 110 -11.83 1.76 -1.71
N ASN A 111 -12.19 3.05 -1.74
CA ASN A 111 -13.59 3.47 -1.76
C ASN A 111 -14.25 3.07 -3.09
N THR A 112 -15.38 2.37 -2.99
CA THR A 112 -16.17 1.97 -4.16
C THR A 112 -17.65 2.27 -3.96
N VAL A 113 -18.35 2.54 -5.06
CA VAL A 113 -19.81 2.68 -5.12
C VAL A 113 -20.31 1.77 -6.22
N SER A 114 -21.18 0.82 -5.89
CA SER A 114 -21.65 -0.22 -6.84
C SER A 114 -20.51 -0.97 -7.52
N GLY A 115 -19.43 -1.25 -6.79
CA GLY A 115 -18.24 -1.94 -7.29
C GLY A 115 -17.32 -1.10 -8.18
N LYS A 116 -17.58 0.20 -8.36
CA LYS A 116 -16.72 1.12 -9.11
C LYS A 116 -15.91 1.99 -8.17
N LEU A 117 -14.62 2.16 -8.48
CA LEU A 117 -13.75 3.05 -7.73
C LEU A 117 -14.23 4.50 -7.85
N VAL A 118 -14.19 5.23 -6.75
CA VAL A 118 -14.59 6.63 -6.67
C VAL A 118 -13.47 7.44 -6.04
N ASN A 119 -13.28 8.67 -6.50
CA ASN A 119 -12.36 9.62 -5.89
C ASN A 119 -12.87 10.12 -4.53
N HIS A 120 -12.03 10.77 -3.73
CA HIS A 120 -12.40 11.29 -2.42
C HIS A 120 -13.67 12.17 -2.40
N VAL A 121 -13.90 13.01 -3.43
CA VAL A 121 -15.08 13.89 -3.50
C VAL A 121 -16.36 13.05 -3.63
N ALA A 122 -16.39 12.16 -4.62
CA ALA A 122 -17.52 11.27 -4.85
C ALA A 122 -17.70 10.28 -3.70
N ALA A 123 -16.61 9.78 -3.11
CA ALA A 123 -16.63 8.92 -1.93
C ALA A 123 -17.29 9.64 -0.73
N LYS A 124 -16.94 10.91 -0.48
CA LYS A 124 -17.54 11.71 0.60
C LYS A 124 -19.04 11.94 0.37
N GLU A 125 -19.43 12.25 -0.87
CA GLU A 125 -20.84 12.39 -1.22
C GLU A 125 -21.61 11.08 -1.05
N ALA A 126 -21.05 9.97 -1.50
CA ALA A 126 -21.63 8.65 -1.37
C ALA A 126 -21.75 8.23 0.11
N TYR A 127 -20.71 8.49 0.91
CA TYR A 127 -20.72 8.25 2.35
C TYR A 127 -21.84 9.02 3.05
N ASN A 128 -21.97 10.33 2.79
CA ASN A 128 -23.04 11.15 3.37
C ASN A 128 -24.44 10.69 2.96
N ARG A 129 -24.57 10.00 1.82
CA ARG A 129 -25.83 9.43 1.32
C ARG A 129 -26.04 7.96 1.71
N GLY A 130 -25.08 7.32 2.38
CA GLY A 130 -25.13 5.88 2.69
C GLY A 130 -25.05 4.97 1.46
N LEU A 131 -24.38 5.41 0.39
CA LEU A 131 -24.24 4.69 -0.88
C LEU A 131 -22.84 4.08 -1.08
N LEU A 132 -21.93 4.27 -0.11
CA LEU A 132 -20.60 3.67 -0.17
C LEU A 132 -20.71 2.15 0.06
N ASP A 133 -19.99 1.36 -0.72
CA ASP A 133 -20.03 -0.10 -0.56
C ASP A 133 -19.43 -0.52 0.79
N GLU A 134 -20.15 -1.37 1.53
CA GLU A 134 -19.63 -1.98 2.75
C GLU A 134 -18.46 -2.92 2.43
N LYS A 135 -17.41 -2.86 3.24
CA LYS A 135 -16.24 -3.72 3.11
C LYS A 135 -16.34 -4.84 4.13
N VAL A 136 -16.29 -6.08 3.64
CA VAL A 136 -16.19 -7.28 4.48
C VAL A 136 -14.71 -7.62 4.60
N PHE A 137 -14.14 -7.43 5.79
CA PHE A 137 -12.74 -7.74 6.12
C PHE A 137 -12.64 -9.06 6.88
#